data_AF-A0A0N5BTF4-F1
#
_entry.id   AF-A0A0N5BTF4-F1
#
_cell.length_a   1.000
_cell.length_b   1.000
_cell.length_c   1.000
_cell.angle_alpha   90.00
_cell.angle_beta   90.00
_cell.angle_gamma   90.00
#
_symmetry.space_group_name_H-M   'P 1'
#
loop_
_entity.id
_entity.type
_entity.pdbx_description
1 polymer ?
#
loop_
_entity_poly.entity_id
_entity_poly.type
_entity_poly.pdbx_seq_one_letter_code
_entity_poly.pdbx_strand_id
1 'polypeptide(L)'
;MTLYICEMLHLMTIMADGNSIQGSDSVDRLLHLRVILEKIRPIENKMRSQIDLLIAPKADDNKEETLKARPNMLVLSDESEEDDDDEEEKETKKYKAPKIMPAKYTEEDEDKEERAMKKMKQRALQSSLLSELRAQYSNAPEEIVERFDNDRMLQKQKAIENYETSNFRRLSAKKAASLRQDKQSDALDKLLEFGDYMGVKEGPMTRKRKGSKKVNGVKSKKFKKSKKGKKR
;
A
#
# COMPACT_ATOMS: atom_id res chain seq x y z
N MET A 1 -19.61 33.08 -2.59
CA MET A 1 -20.17 33.70 -1.37
C MET A 1 -21.08 34.89 -1.68
N THR A 2 -20.64 35.87 -2.46
CA THR A 2 -21.45 37.06 -2.84
C THR A 2 -22.78 36.72 -3.51
N LEU A 3 -22.78 35.80 -4.48
CA LEU A 3 -24.02 35.37 -5.16
C LEU A 3 -25.03 34.71 -4.21
N TYR A 4 -24.57 33.89 -3.25
CA TYR A 4 -25.43 33.29 -2.23
C TYR A 4 -26.09 34.35 -1.34
N ILE A 5 -25.33 35.37 -0.95
CA ILE A 5 -25.86 36.49 -0.17
C ILE A 5 -26.86 37.31 -1.00
N CYS A 6 -26.62 37.47 -2.30
CA CYS A 6 -27.53 38.16 -3.21
C CYS A 6 -28.88 37.43 -3.34
N GLU A 7 -28.87 36.12 -3.56
CA GLU A 7 -30.10 35.32 -3.64
C GLU A 7 -30.85 35.27 -2.30
N MET A 8 -30.11 35.22 -1.17
CA MET A 8 -30.71 35.37 0.16
C MET A 8 -31.38 36.73 0.35
N LEU A 9 -30.72 37.81 -0.06
CA LEU A 9 -31.28 39.16 0.00
C LEU A 9 -32.53 39.27 -0.86
N HIS A 10 -32.51 38.67 -2.05
CA HIS A 10 -33.65 38.62 -2.94
C HIS A 10 -34.84 37.85 -2.33
N LEU A 11 -34.61 36.71 -1.68
CA LEU A 11 -35.67 36.04 -0.91
C LEU A 11 -36.21 36.91 0.23
N MET A 12 -35.32 37.59 0.97
CA MET A 12 -35.74 38.50 2.05
C MET A 12 -36.61 39.64 1.53
N THR A 13 -36.34 40.17 0.33
CA THR A 13 -37.21 41.18 -0.30
C THR A 13 -38.59 40.63 -0.65
N ILE A 14 -38.67 39.42 -1.23
CA ILE A 14 -39.95 38.76 -1.55
C ILE A 14 -40.78 38.52 -0.28
N MET A 15 -40.11 38.14 0.81
CA MET A 15 -40.75 37.98 2.12
C MET A 15 -41.24 39.29 2.72
N ALA A 16 -40.47 40.37 2.57
CA ALA A 16 -40.85 41.70 3.04
C ALA A 16 -42.07 42.26 2.28
N ASP A 17 -42.18 41.93 0.99
CA ASP A 17 -43.32 42.29 0.15
C ASP A 17 -44.58 41.43 0.42
N GLY A 18 -44.48 40.42 1.30
CA GLY A 18 -45.60 39.55 1.69
C GLY A 18 -45.96 38.49 0.66
N ASN A 19 -45.11 38.26 -0.34
CA ASN A 19 -45.33 37.26 -1.38
C ASN A 19 -44.95 35.85 -0.91
N SER A 20 -45.68 34.84 -1.40
CA SER A 20 -45.36 33.44 -1.09
C SER A 20 -44.04 33.02 -1.73
N ILE A 21 -43.22 32.30 -0.96
CA ILE A 21 -41.89 31.81 -1.35
C ILE A 21 -42.00 30.48 -2.14
N GLN A 22 -43.14 29.80 -2.04
CA GLN A 22 -43.35 28.47 -2.61
C GLN A 22 -43.31 28.51 -4.14
N GLY A 23 -42.36 27.77 -4.74
CA GLY A 23 -42.19 27.69 -6.20
C GLY A 23 -41.32 28.79 -6.81
N SER A 24 -40.64 29.61 -6.00
CA SER A 24 -39.69 30.60 -6.51
C SER A 24 -38.36 29.96 -6.88
N ASP A 25 -37.88 30.25 -8.09
CA ASP A 25 -36.58 29.79 -8.63
C ASP A 25 -35.38 30.27 -7.76
N SER A 26 -35.58 31.34 -6.99
CA SER A 26 -34.61 31.86 -6.02
C SER A 26 -34.29 30.85 -4.91
N VAL A 27 -35.26 30.01 -4.49
CA VAL A 27 -35.01 28.94 -3.49
C VAL A 27 -34.15 27.83 -4.09
N ASP A 28 -34.42 27.43 -5.34
CA ASP A 28 -33.68 26.36 -6.02
C ASP A 28 -32.23 26.80 -6.31
N ARG A 29 -32.04 28.03 -6.80
CA ARG A 29 -30.71 28.65 -6.94
C ARG A 29 -29.96 28.70 -5.61
N LEU A 30 -30.65 29.06 -4.54
CA LEU A 30 -30.05 29.16 -3.22
C LEU A 30 -29.60 27.80 -2.68
N LEU A 31 -30.42 26.75 -2.86
CA LEU A 31 -30.09 25.39 -2.50
C LEU A 31 -28.88 24.90 -3.30
N HIS A 32 -28.87 25.16 -4.61
CA HIS A 32 -27.74 24.82 -5.47
C HIS A 32 -26.44 25.49 -5.01
N LEU A 33 -26.48 26.80 -4.75
CA LEU A 33 -25.34 27.55 -4.23
C LEU A 33 -24.90 27.04 -2.85
N ARG A 34 -25.85 26.64 -1.98
CA ARG A 34 -25.54 26.07 -0.66
C ARG A 34 -24.77 24.77 -0.76
N VAL A 35 -25.22 23.86 -1.64
CA VAL A 35 -24.53 22.58 -1.89
C VAL A 35 -23.13 22.83 -2.43
N ILE A 36 -22.96 23.76 -3.36
CA ILE A 36 -21.63 24.12 -3.90
C ILE A 36 -20.69 24.60 -2.78
N LEU A 37 -21.16 25.49 -1.90
CA LEU A 37 -20.35 26.00 -0.79
C LEU A 37 -19.93 24.88 0.18
N GLU A 38 -20.82 23.93 0.47
CA GLU A 38 -20.49 22.79 1.32
C GLU A 38 -19.45 21.86 0.67
N LYS A 39 -19.52 21.67 -0.65
CA LYS A 39 -18.53 20.87 -1.39
C LYS A 39 -17.17 21.56 -1.50
N ILE A 40 -17.13 22.90 -1.55
CA ILE A 40 -15.87 23.66 -1.65
C ILE A 40 -15.17 23.79 -0.28
N ARG A 41 -15.89 23.78 0.85
CA ARG A 41 -15.32 23.91 2.20
C ARG A 41 -14.07 23.04 2.50
N PRO A 42 -14.03 21.73 2.18
CA PRO A 42 -12.82 20.93 2.41
C PRO A 42 -11.63 21.35 1.54
N ILE A 43 -11.88 21.91 0.35
CA ILE A 43 -10.83 22.44 -0.54
C ILE A 43 -10.30 23.76 0.03
N GLU A 44 -11.22 24.64 0.45
CA GLU A 44 -10.88 25.91 1.09
C GLU A 44 -10.01 25.70 2.34
N ASN A 45 -10.36 24.74 3.21
CA ASN A 45 -9.55 24.42 4.39
C ASN A 45 -8.13 23.97 4.02
N LYS A 46 -7.97 23.15 2.97
CA LYS A 46 -6.65 22.71 2.50
C LYS A 46 -5.84 23.87 1.91
N MET A 47 -6.48 24.72 1.11
CA MET A 47 -5.82 25.88 0.52
C MET A 47 -5.47 26.93 1.56
N ARG A 48 -6.31 27.13 2.57
CA ARG A 48 -6.06 28.05 3.67
C ARG A 48 -4.79 27.68 4.42
N SER A 49 -4.59 26.41 4.76
CA SER A 49 -3.32 25.96 5.37
C SER A 49 -2.10 26.23 4.47
N GLN A 50 -2.23 26.08 3.15
CA GLN A 50 -1.13 26.38 2.23
C GLN A 50 -0.88 27.89 2.14
N ILE A 51 -1.94 28.70 2.11
CA ILE A 51 -1.85 30.16 2.10
C ILE A 51 -1.22 30.66 3.40
N ASP A 52 -1.67 30.16 4.55
CA ASP A 52 -1.13 30.49 5.87
C ASP A 52 0.35 30.12 5.95
N LEU A 53 0.77 29.00 5.36
CA LEU A 53 2.17 28.58 5.29
C LEU A 53 3.01 29.44 4.31
N LEU A 54 2.40 29.98 3.27
CA LEU A 54 3.07 30.91 2.34
C LEU A 54 3.15 32.33 2.89
N ILE A 55 2.18 32.75 3.70
CA ILE A 55 2.13 34.04 4.39
C ILE A 55 3.02 34.02 5.63
N ALA A 56 3.15 32.86 6.29
CA ALA A 56 4.10 32.69 7.38
C ALA A 56 5.49 33.14 6.89
N PRO A 57 6.16 34.06 7.62
CA PRO A 57 7.44 34.59 7.20
C PRO A 57 8.41 33.42 7.03
N LYS A 58 8.77 33.13 5.77
CA LYS A 58 9.80 32.16 5.45
C LYS A 58 11.11 32.74 5.98
N ALA A 59 11.50 32.34 7.19
CA ALA A 59 12.90 32.39 7.56
C ALA A 59 13.65 31.62 6.46
N ASP A 60 14.59 32.30 5.78
CA ASP A 60 15.31 31.84 4.59
C ASP A 60 16.08 30.53 4.84
N ASP A 61 15.37 29.42 4.89
CA ASP A 61 15.93 28.08 4.96
C ASP A 61 15.23 27.27 3.87
N ASN A 62 15.83 27.26 2.68
CA ASN A 62 15.48 26.41 1.55
C ASN A 62 15.62 24.93 1.93
N LYS A 63 14.65 24.40 2.67
CA LYS A 63 14.49 22.97 2.91
C LYS A 63 13.08 22.64 2.46
N GLU A 64 12.98 21.94 1.34
CA GLU A 64 11.73 21.34 0.86
C GLU A 64 11.10 20.57 2.03
N GLU A 65 10.05 21.16 2.63
CA GLU A 65 9.33 20.54 3.73
C GLU A 65 8.51 19.37 3.18
N THR A 66 9.17 18.22 3.05
CA THR A 66 8.47 16.96 2.88
C THR A 66 7.58 16.76 4.10
N LEU A 67 6.26 16.75 3.89
CA LEU A 67 5.23 16.42 4.87
C LEU A 67 5.45 15.00 5.41
N LYS A 68 6.43 14.84 6.30
CA LYS A 68 6.65 13.65 7.10
C LYS A 68 5.99 13.92 8.43
N ALA A 69 5.10 13.01 8.84
CA ALA A 69 4.61 13.01 10.21
C ALA A 69 5.81 13.05 11.15
N ARG A 70 5.82 14.01 12.09
CA ARG A 70 6.81 14.13 13.15
C ARG A 70 6.23 13.49 14.43
N PRO A 71 6.32 12.17 14.61
CA PRO A 71 5.77 11.49 15.79
C PRO A 71 6.45 11.94 17.10
N ASN A 72 7.62 12.59 17.02
CA ASN A 72 8.32 13.11 18.19
C ASN A 72 7.68 14.37 18.80
N MET A 73 6.77 15.04 18.07
CA MET A 73 6.02 16.20 18.59
C MET A 73 4.70 15.79 19.26
N LEU A 74 4.38 14.50 19.25
CA LEU A 74 3.20 13.94 19.90
C LEU A 74 3.57 13.48 21.32
N VAL A 75 4.10 14.40 22.13
CA VAL A 75 4.15 14.18 23.58
C VAL A 75 2.80 14.64 24.09
N LEU A 76 1.92 13.68 24.38
CA LEU A 76 0.75 13.92 25.21
C LEU A 76 1.31 14.31 26.59
N SER A 77 1.20 15.58 26.95
CA SER A 77 1.43 16.03 28.32
C SER A 77 0.38 15.36 29.20
N ASP A 78 0.78 14.28 29.87
CA ASP A 78 0.04 13.75 30.99
C ASP A 78 0.25 14.72 32.15
N GLU A 79 -0.83 15.36 32.55
CA GLU A 79 -0.90 16.35 33.60
C GLU A 79 -0.66 15.61 34.93
N SER A 80 0.54 15.76 35.48
CA SER A 80 0.87 15.34 36.84
C SER A 80 1.85 16.36 37.39
N GLU A 81 1.31 17.18 38.29
CA GLU A 81 1.93 18.30 38.98
C GLU A 81 3.18 17.89 39.78
N GLU A 82 4.13 18.82 39.80
CA GLU A 82 5.04 19.22 40.88
C GLU A 82 5.58 18.13 41.84
N ASP A 83 6.89 17.90 41.78
CA ASP A 83 7.75 18.29 42.91
C ASP A 83 9.19 18.52 42.45
N ASP A 84 9.77 19.61 42.95
CA ASP A 84 11.11 20.11 42.71
C ASP A 84 12.14 19.37 43.59
N ASP A 85 13.41 19.54 43.25
CA ASP A 85 14.64 19.21 43.98
C ASP A 85 15.45 17.94 43.66
N ASP A 86 16.72 18.27 43.44
CA ASP A 86 17.98 17.54 43.64
C ASP A 86 18.59 16.66 42.53
N GLU A 87 19.65 17.26 41.96
CA GLU A 87 20.90 16.67 41.47
C GLU A 87 21.11 15.18 41.77
N GLU A 88 21.19 14.37 40.70
CA GLU A 88 22.27 13.38 40.53
C GLU A 88 22.22 12.77 39.12
N GLU A 89 23.31 12.92 38.37
CA GLU A 89 23.55 12.26 37.08
C GLU A 89 23.51 10.73 37.23
N LYS A 90 22.33 10.13 37.08
CA LYS A 90 22.19 8.69 36.86
C LYS A 90 21.92 8.46 35.39
N GLU A 91 22.98 8.20 34.63
CA GLU A 91 22.84 7.64 33.28
C GLU A 91 21.96 6.39 33.35
N THR A 92 20.72 6.53 32.89
CA THR A 92 19.76 5.43 32.80
C THR A 92 20.31 4.42 31.79
N LYS A 93 20.90 3.33 32.30
CA LYS A 93 21.44 2.25 31.47
C LYS A 93 20.28 1.59 30.69
N LYS A 94 20.03 2.12 29.49
CA LYS A 94 18.99 1.65 28.58
C LYS A 94 19.28 0.21 28.16
N TYR A 95 18.44 -0.72 28.62
CA TYR A 95 18.57 -2.13 28.30
C TYR A 95 18.52 -2.35 26.78
N LYS A 96 19.51 -3.08 26.24
CA LYS A 96 19.56 -3.50 24.84
C LYS A 96 19.30 -5.00 24.78
N ALA A 97 18.13 -5.37 24.26
CA ALA A 97 17.76 -6.77 24.07
C ALA A 97 18.79 -7.49 23.18
N PRO A 98 19.18 -8.74 23.52
CA PRO A 98 20.09 -9.54 22.72
C PRO A 98 19.53 -9.77 21.32
N LYS A 99 20.36 -9.58 20.30
CA LYS A 99 20.00 -9.90 18.92
C LYS A 99 20.25 -11.38 18.67
N ILE A 100 19.23 -12.21 18.87
CA ILE A 100 19.29 -13.64 18.55
C ILE A 100 19.22 -13.78 17.03
N MET A 101 20.23 -14.41 16.43
CA MET A 101 20.18 -14.82 15.02
C MET A 101 19.48 -16.17 14.94
N PRO A 102 18.55 -16.38 13.99
CA PRO A 102 17.97 -17.70 13.76
C PRO A 102 19.07 -18.69 13.40
N ALA A 103 19.34 -19.66 14.28
CA ALA A 103 20.21 -20.78 13.96
C ALA A 103 19.42 -21.76 13.07
N LYS A 104 20.02 -22.19 11.96
CA LYS A 104 19.40 -23.18 11.06
C LYS A 104 19.41 -24.54 11.76
N TYR A 105 18.22 -25.10 12.01
CA TYR A 105 18.07 -26.48 12.49
C TYR A 105 18.29 -27.43 11.30
N THR A 106 19.21 -28.40 11.43
CA THR A 106 19.66 -29.26 10.32
C THR A 106 18.92 -30.60 10.24
N GLU A 107 18.05 -30.91 11.19
CA GLU A 107 17.22 -32.13 11.15
C GLU A 107 16.07 -32.03 10.12
N GLU A 108 15.72 -30.82 9.66
CA GLU A 108 14.59 -30.56 8.73
C GLU A 108 15.02 -30.58 7.23
N ASP A 109 16.30 -30.85 6.92
CA ASP A 109 16.77 -30.82 5.53
C ASP A 109 16.27 -32.05 4.72
N GLU A 110 16.00 -33.21 5.35
CA GLU A 110 15.34 -34.37 4.72
C GLU A 110 13.86 -34.10 4.42
N ASP A 111 13.15 -33.45 5.36
CA ASP A 111 11.77 -33.00 5.17
C ASP A 111 11.62 -32.00 4.01
N LYS A 112 12.66 -31.23 3.72
CA LYS A 112 12.63 -30.22 2.66
C LYS A 112 12.58 -30.86 1.28
N GLU A 113 13.31 -31.94 1.06
CA GLU A 113 13.29 -32.69 -0.20
C GLU A 113 11.95 -33.42 -0.35
N GLU A 114 11.46 -34.06 0.71
CA GLU A 114 10.15 -34.68 0.70
C GLU A 114 9.01 -33.68 0.47
N ARG A 115 9.08 -32.50 1.11
CA ARG A 115 8.09 -31.43 0.95
C ARG A 115 8.15 -30.83 -0.45
N ALA A 116 9.33 -30.74 -1.06
CA ALA A 116 9.49 -30.35 -2.45
C ALA A 116 8.87 -31.39 -3.40
N MET A 117 9.11 -32.68 -3.16
CA MET A 117 8.52 -33.79 -3.91
C MET A 117 7.00 -33.84 -3.76
N LYS A 118 6.47 -33.71 -2.54
CA LYS A 118 5.02 -33.61 -2.26
C LYS A 118 4.40 -32.42 -2.98
N LYS A 119 5.07 -31.25 -2.98
CA LYS A 119 4.62 -30.05 -3.70
C LYS A 119 4.66 -30.22 -5.22
N MET A 120 5.65 -30.93 -5.75
CA MET A 120 5.73 -31.27 -7.17
C MET A 120 4.58 -32.19 -7.58
N LYS A 121 4.32 -33.24 -6.78
CA LYS A 121 3.17 -34.14 -6.98
C LYS A 121 1.84 -33.38 -6.93
N GLN A 122 1.66 -32.48 -5.97
CA GLN A 122 0.46 -31.63 -5.89
C GLN A 122 0.31 -30.72 -7.11
N ARG A 123 1.40 -30.12 -7.60
CA ARG A 123 1.37 -29.27 -8.79
C ARG A 123 1.08 -30.08 -10.07
N ALA A 124 1.59 -31.30 -10.16
CA ALA A 124 1.27 -32.22 -11.24
C ALA A 124 -0.21 -32.60 -11.23
N LEU A 125 -0.77 -32.88 -10.05
CA LEU A 125 -2.21 -33.15 -9.88
C LEU A 125 -3.09 -31.92 -10.16
N GLN A 126 -2.59 -30.72 -9.90
CA GLN A 126 -3.25 -29.44 -10.18
C GLN A 126 -2.91 -28.88 -11.57
N SER A 127 -2.37 -29.71 -12.47
CA SER A 127 -2.11 -29.28 -13.83
C SER A 127 -3.43 -29.01 -14.57
N SER A 128 -3.35 -28.12 -15.57
CA SER A 128 -4.52 -27.71 -16.37
C SER A 128 -5.22 -28.90 -17.01
N LEU A 129 -4.47 -29.88 -17.54
CA LEU A 129 -5.02 -31.07 -18.18
C LEU A 129 -5.86 -31.93 -17.22
N LEU A 130 -5.32 -32.20 -16.03
CA LEU A 130 -6.03 -32.99 -15.02
C LEU A 130 -7.26 -32.24 -14.48
N SER A 131 -7.16 -30.92 -14.35
CA SER A 131 -8.30 -30.08 -13.97
C SER A 131 -9.41 -30.08 -15.02
N GLU A 132 -9.05 -30.02 -16.31
CA GLU A 132 -9.99 -30.03 -17.43
C GLU A 132 -10.66 -31.41 -17.59
N LEU A 133 -9.88 -32.49 -17.51
CA LEU A 133 -10.43 -33.85 -17.48
C LEU A 133 -11.40 -34.01 -16.30
N ARG A 134 -11.02 -33.54 -15.11
CA ARG A 134 -11.90 -33.56 -13.94
C ARG A 134 -13.20 -32.80 -14.20
N ALA A 135 -13.14 -31.63 -14.84
CA ALA A 135 -14.32 -30.84 -15.18
C ALA A 135 -15.24 -31.60 -16.16
N GLN A 136 -14.69 -32.20 -17.22
CA GLN A 136 -15.46 -32.96 -18.21
C GLN A 136 -16.20 -34.18 -17.62
N TYR A 137 -15.57 -34.88 -16.67
CA TYR A 137 -16.18 -36.04 -16.01
C TYR A 137 -17.04 -35.66 -14.80
N SER A 138 -17.00 -34.41 -14.35
CA SER A 138 -17.83 -33.94 -13.24
C SER A 138 -19.14 -33.35 -13.74
N ASN A 139 -20.26 -33.79 -13.18
CA ASN A 139 -21.57 -33.17 -13.41
C ASN A 139 -21.81 -31.93 -12.53
N ALA A 140 -20.75 -31.38 -11.92
CA ALA A 140 -20.87 -30.19 -11.08
C ALA A 140 -20.99 -28.94 -11.96
N PRO A 141 -21.89 -28.00 -11.64
CA PRO A 141 -22.01 -26.77 -12.41
C PRO A 141 -20.75 -25.90 -12.28
N GLU A 142 -20.33 -25.30 -13.39
CA GLU A 142 -19.21 -24.36 -13.44
C GLU A 142 -19.69 -22.92 -13.22
N GLU A 143 -18.90 -22.14 -12.47
CA GLU A 143 -19.17 -20.72 -12.22
C GLU A 143 -18.63 -19.88 -13.37
N ILE A 144 -19.51 -19.50 -14.30
CA ILE A 144 -19.16 -18.61 -15.42
C ILE A 144 -19.30 -17.16 -14.93
N VAL A 145 -18.20 -16.42 -14.96
CA VAL A 145 -18.18 -14.98 -14.62
C VAL A 145 -18.13 -14.17 -15.91
N GLU A 146 -18.97 -13.15 -16.04
CA GLU A 146 -19.08 -12.31 -17.27
C GLU A 146 -17.85 -11.43 -17.56
N ARG A 147 -16.88 -11.38 -16.64
CA ARG A 147 -15.64 -10.61 -16.83
C ARG A 147 -14.59 -11.50 -17.50
N PHE A 148 -13.89 -10.95 -18.50
CA PHE A 148 -12.70 -11.53 -19.13
C PHE A 148 -11.47 -11.54 -18.20
N ASP A 149 -11.67 -11.85 -16.93
CA ASP A 149 -10.59 -12.02 -15.97
C ASP A 149 -10.02 -13.43 -16.10
N ASN A 150 -8.71 -13.57 -15.92
CA ASN A 150 -8.07 -14.87 -15.90
C ASN A 150 -8.60 -15.69 -14.69
N ASP A 151 -9.08 -16.93 -14.88
CA ASP A 151 -9.58 -17.78 -13.77
C ASP A 151 -8.60 -17.89 -12.59
N ARG A 152 -7.31 -17.98 -12.90
CA ARG A 152 -6.24 -18.02 -11.89
C ARG A 152 -6.13 -16.73 -11.08
N MET A 153 -6.43 -15.57 -11.68
CA MET A 153 -6.47 -14.30 -10.96
C MET A 153 -7.73 -14.22 -10.09
N LEU A 154 -8.87 -14.69 -10.60
CA LEU A 154 -10.11 -14.78 -9.82
C LEU A 154 -9.93 -15.68 -8.59
N GLN A 155 -9.33 -16.87 -8.76
CA GLN A 155 -9.02 -17.76 -7.64
C GLN A 155 -8.08 -17.11 -6.62
N LYS A 156 -7.09 -16.32 -7.07
CA LYS A 156 -6.22 -15.56 -6.15
C LYS A 156 -6.98 -14.47 -5.40
N GLN A 157 -7.89 -13.76 -6.06
CA GLN A 157 -8.73 -12.75 -5.42
C GLN A 157 -9.65 -13.38 -4.37
N LYS A 158 -10.35 -14.48 -4.71
CA LYS A 158 -11.15 -15.28 -3.76
C LYS A 158 -10.32 -15.76 -2.56
N ALA A 159 -9.09 -16.22 -2.80
CA ALA A 159 -8.19 -16.64 -1.72
C ALA A 159 -7.77 -15.48 -0.80
N ILE A 160 -7.57 -14.28 -1.34
CA ILE A 160 -7.32 -13.06 -0.57
C ILE A 160 -8.55 -12.72 0.28
N GLU A 161 -9.72 -12.68 -0.33
CA GLU A 161 -10.99 -12.39 0.34
C GLU A 161 -11.25 -13.37 1.50
N ASN A 162 -11.08 -14.68 1.27
CA ASN A 162 -11.23 -15.69 2.30
C ASN A 162 -10.28 -15.48 3.49
N TYR A 163 -9.04 -15.04 3.22
CA TYR A 163 -8.08 -14.73 4.27
C TYR A 163 -8.47 -13.46 5.05
N GLU A 164 -8.96 -12.43 4.35
CA GLU A 164 -9.39 -11.19 4.98
C GLU A 164 -10.63 -11.40 5.86
N THR A 165 -11.60 -12.20 5.41
CA THR A 165 -12.81 -12.52 6.19
C THR A 165 -12.50 -13.41 7.39
N SER A 166 -11.61 -14.40 7.25
CA SER A 166 -11.23 -15.26 8.37
C SER A 166 -10.44 -14.54 9.45
N ASN A 167 -9.61 -13.56 9.07
CA ASN A 167 -8.74 -12.81 10.00
C ASN A 167 -9.25 -11.39 10.30
N PHE A 168 -10.43 -11.02 9.79
CA PHE A 168 -11.06 -9.70 9.92
C PHE A 168 -10.09 -8.52 9.69
N ARG A 169 -9.16 -8.66 8.74
CA ARG A 169 -8.12 -7.66 8.47
C ARG A 169 -7.84 -7.55 6.98
N ARG A 170 -7.85 -6.32 6.46
CA ARG A 170 -7.48 -6.02 5.06
C ARG A 170 -5.99 -6.18 4.81
N LEU A 171 -5.63 -6.81 3.69
CA LEU A 171 -4.26 -6.90 3.22
C LEU A 171 -3.89 -5.66 2.41
N SER A 172 -2.89 -4.91 2.88
CA SER A 172 -2.36 -3.76 2.15
C SER A 172 -1.38 -4.22 1.07
N ALA A 173 -1.65 -3.87 -0.18
CA ALA A 173 -0.73 -4.12 -1.28
C ALA A 173 0.53 -3.25 -1.14
N LYS A 174 1.70 -3.88 -0.96
CA LYS A 174 2.99 -3.19 -1.05
C LYS A 174 3.29 -2.89 -2.53
N LYS A 175 3.74 -1.68 -2.87
CA LYS A 175 4.10 -1.27 -4.25
C LYS A 175 5.04 -2.26 -4.97
N ALA A 176 5.97 -2.88 -4.23
CA ALA A 176 6.89 -3.88 -4.78
C ALA A 176 6.22 -5.21 -5.19
N ALA A 177 5.06 -5.55 -4.61
CA ALA A 177 4.29 -6.73 -4.97
C ALA A 177 3.44 -6.50 -6.23
N SER A 178 2.91 -5.28 -6.41
CA SER A 178 2.17 -4.88 -7.62
C SER A 178 3.05 -5.04 -8.87
N LEU A 179 4.28 -4.52 -8.83
CA LEU A 179 5.25 -4.64 -9.94
C LEU A 179 5.61 -6.10 -10.29
N ARG A 180 5.42 -7.05 -9.36
CA ARG A 180 5.64 -8.48 -9.62
C ARG A 180 4.43 -9.13 -10.26
N GLN A 181 3.21 -8.66 -9.97
CA GLN A 181 2.01 -9.13 -10.63
C GLN A 181 1.96 -8.70 -12.10
N ASP A 182 2.40 -7.47 -12.40
CA ASP A 182 2.48 -6.95 -13.79
C ASP A 182 3.45 -7.74 -14.67
N LYS A 183 4.41 -8.46 -14.08
CA LYS A 183 5.34 -9.34 -14.80
C LYS A 183 4.83 -10.77 -14.94
N GLN A 184 3.69 -11.11 -14.33
CA GLN A 184 3.04 -12.42 -14.43
C GLN A 184 1.84 -12.40 -15.39
N SER A 185 1.56 -11.27 -16.02
CA SER A 185 0.51 -11.11 -17.04
C SER A 185 0.94 -11.56 -18.43
N ASP A 186 2.08 -12.27 -18.57
CA ASP A 186 2.52 -12.88 -19.84
C ASP A 186 1.55 -14.01 -20.23
N ALA A 187 0.38 -13.64 -20.75
CA ALA A 187 -0.61 -14.53 -21.33
C ALA A 187 0.00 -15.35 -22.49
N LEU A 188 0.98 -14.78 -23.18
CA LEU A 188 1.75 -15.43 -24.24
C LEU A 188 2.65 -16.55 -23.70
N ASP A 189 3.31 -16.36 -22.54
CA ASP A 189 4.13 -17.42 -21.94
C ASP A 189 3.27 -18.63 -21.54
N LYS A 190 2.02 -18.42 -21.11
CA LYS A 190 1.07 -19.51 -20.86
C LYS A 190 0.65 -20.23 -22.14
N LEU A 191 0.41 -19.47 -23.22
CA LEU A 191 0.02 -20.03 -24.53
C LEU A 191 1.15 -20.89 -25.13
N LEU A 192 2.41 -20.53 -24.85
CA LEU A 192 3.60 -21.28 -25.26
C LEU A 192 3.99 -22.42 -24.29
N GLU A 193 3.33 -22.57 -23.14
CA GLU A 193 3.60 -23.65 -22.15
C GLU A 193 2.75 -24.91 -22.46
N PHE A 194 2.85 -25.45 -23.69
CA PHE A 194 2.09 -26.64 -24.12
C PHE A 194 2.62 -27.96 -23.52
N GLY A 195 3.74 -27.94 -22.79
CA GLY A 195 4.47 -29.15 -22.37
C GLY A 195 4.55 -29.44 -20.87
N ASP A 196 4.18 -28.51 -19.97
CA ASP A 196 4.40 -28.68 -18.51
C ASP A 196 3.17 -29.27 -17.77
N TYR A 197 2.27 -29.94 -18.50
CA TYR A 197 0.97 -30.43 -18.02
C TYR A 197 1.05 -31.61 -17.05
N MET A 198 2.22 -32.21 -16.79
CA MET A 198 2.39 -33.28 -15.78
C MET A 198 3.35 -32.90 -14.66
N GLY A 199 3.85 -31.65 -14.62
CA GLY A 199 4.86 -31.25 -13.64
C GLY A 199 6.19 -32.04 -13.72
N VAL A 200 6.33 -32.88 -14.75
CA VAL A 200 7.56 -33.58 -15.11
C VAL A 200 8.29 -32.68 -16.11
N LYS A 201 9.33 -32.00 -15.64
CA LYS A 201 10.21 -31.21 -16.49
C LYS A 201 11.12 -32.12 -17.32
N GLU A 202 10.55 -32.85 -18.28
CA GLU A 202 11.30 -33.65 -19.25
C GLU A 202 11.33 -33.01 -20.65
N GLY A 203 10.88 -31.76 -20.78
CA GLY A 203 11.10 -30.95 -21.99
C GLY A 203 12.52 -30.38 -22.06
N PRO A 204 13.09 -30.15 -23.27
CA PRO A 204 14.40 -29.53 -23.43
C PRO A 204 14.38 -28.21 -22.67
N MET A 205 15.28 -28.02 -21.71
CA MET A 205 15.31 -26.88 -20.79
C MET A 205 15.09 -25.56 -21.54
N THR A 206 13.83 -25.10 -21.60
CA THR A 206 13.48 -23.86 -22.26
C THR A 206 14.03 -22.76 -21.38
N ARG A 207 15.17 -22.23 -21.83
CA ARG A 207 15.85 -21.01 -21.40
C ARG A 207 15.85 -20.85 -19.88
N LYS A 208 16.93 -21.32 -19.23
CA LYS A 208 17.42 -20.65 -18.02
C LYS A 208 17.41 -19.16 -18.33
N ARG A 209 16.42 -18.40 -17.83
CA ARG A 209 16.45 -16.94 -17.84
C ARG A 209 17.81 -16.61 -17.28
N LYS A 210 18.65 -15.97 -18.09
CA LYS A 210 20.02 -15.61 -17.76
C LYS A 210 19.89 -14.68 -16.55
N GLY A 211 19.88 -15.26 -15.35
CA GLY A 211 19.98 -14.52 -14.11
C GLY A 211 21.19 -13.62 -14.30
N SER A 212 20.99 -12.32 -14.14
CA SER A 212 22.06 -11.35 -14.31
C SER A 212 23.28 -11.90 -13.60
N LYS A 213 24.33 -12.22 -14.39
CA LYS A 213 25.62 -12.61 -13.83
C LYS A 213 25.95 -11.50 -12.85
N LYS A 214 26.01 -11.80 -11.55
CA LYS A 214 26.72 -10.97 -10.60
C LYS A 214 28.12 -10.81 -11.20
N VAL A 215 28.41 -9.62 -11.71
CA VAL A 215 29.75 -9.26 -12.15
C VAL A 215 30.60 -9.33 -10.88
N ASN A 216 31.35 -10.41 -10.75
CA ASN A 216 32.41 -10.51 -9.77
C ASN A 216 33.43 -9.39 -10.05
N GLY A 217 33.65 -8.55 -9.05
CA GLY A 217 34.92 -7.85 -8.86
C GLY A 217 35.15 -6.59 -9.68
N VAL A 218 34.46 -5.50 -9.35
CA VAL A 218 35.11 -4.17 -9.40
C VAL A 218 35.65 -3.90 -8.00
N LYS A 219 36.97 -4.05 -7.84
CA LYS A 219 37.70 -3.64 -6.62
C LYS A 219 37.46 -2.15 -6.41
N SER A 220 36.54 -1.80 -5.51
CA SER A 220 36.45 -0.44 -4.99
C SER A 220 37.76 -0.12 -4.28
N LYS A 221 38.58 0.76 -4.88
CA LYS A 221 39.81 1.29 -4.27
C LYS A 221 39.44 1.88 -2.91
N LYS A 222 39.92 1.27 -1.83
CA LYS A 222 39.93 1.85 -0.49
C LYS A 222 40.64 3.19 -0.54
N PHE A 223 39.89 4.29 -0.39
CA PHE A 223 40.46 5.59 -0.05
C PHE A 223 41.09 5.47 1.35
N LYS A 224 42.41 5.32 1.42
CA LYS A 224 43.17 5.46 2.67
C LYS A 224 43.15 6.95 3.04
N LYS A 225 42.26 7.34 3.97
CA LYS A 225 42.38 8.62 4.67
C LYS A 225 43.63 8.54 5.56
N SER A 226 44.70 9.22 5.16
CA SER A 226 45.89 9.36 5.98
C SER A 226 45.53 10.17 7.23
N LYS A 227 45.71 9.57 8.41
CA LYS A 227 45.79 10.28 9.68
C LYS A 227 47.06 11.14 9.62
N LYS A 228 46.91 12.42 9.26
CA LYS A 228 47.95 13.41 9.46
C LYS A 228 47.92 13.79 10.94
N GLY A 229 48.93 13.32 11.69
CA GLY A 229 49.12 13.70 13.08
C GLY A 229 49.27 15.22 13.21
N LYS A 230 48.65 15.78 14.23
CA LYS A 230 49.01 17.09 14.77
C LYS A 230 49.58 16.83 16.16
N LYS A 231 50.90 17.01 16.26
CA LYS A 231 51.65 17.12 17.51
C LYS A 231 51.61 18.59 17.94
N ARG A 232 51.45 18.77 19.25
CA ARG A 232 51.64 19.98 20.07
C ARG A 232 50.57 21.03 19.94
#